data_AF-A0A2V2UE60-F1
#
_entry.id   AF-A0A2V2UE60-F1
#
_cell.length_a   1.000
_cell.length_b   1.000
_cell.length_c   1.000
_cell.angle_alpha   90.00
_cell.angle_beta   90.00
_cell.angle_gamma   90.00
#
_symmetry.space_group_name_H-M   'P 1'
#
loop_
_entity.id
_entity.type
_entity.pdbx_description
1 polymer ?
#
loop_
_entity_poly.entity_id
_entity_poly.type
_entity_poly.pdbx_seq_one_letter_code
_entity_poly.pdbx_strand_id
1 'polypeptide(L)' 'MSDSNCSNDLEKYNDAAMYRRIQGLVGEQSFSLVLPKQYAINLRTGKGDFVKVIQVGNKIILEKA' A
#
# COMPACT_ATOMS: atom_id res chain seq x y z
N MET A 1 11.42 -5.43 29.44
CA MET A 1 11.66 -6.42 28.37
C MET A 1 10.31 -6.96 27.93
N SER A 2 9.74 -6.42 26.85
CA SER A 2 8.53 -6.95 26.22
C SER A 2 8.34 -6.27 24.85
N ASP A 3 9.34 -6.42 23.98
CA ASP A 3 9.23 -6.10 22.56
C ASP A 3 9.07 -7.42 21.80
N SER A 4 7.85 -7.94 21.73
CA SER A 4 7.57 -9.11 20.88
C SER A 4 6.07 -9.26 20.70
N ASN A 5 5.53 -8.55 19.71
CA ASN A 5 4.29 -8.91 19.01
C ASN A 5 4.05 -8.04 17.76
N CYS A 6 5.09 -7.81 16.93
CA CYS A 6 4.94 -6.99 15.71
C CYS A 6 5.19 -7.76 14.41
N SER A 7 5.41 -9.08 14.47
CA SER A 7 6.03 -9.81 13.35
C SER A 7 5.10 -10.80 12.63
N ASN A 8 3.87 -11.04 13.09
CA ASN A 8 3.07 -12.18 12.62
C ASN A 8 1.89 -11.86 11.69
N ASP A 9 1.59 -10.58 11.42
CA ASP A 9 0.37 -10.23 10.68
C ASP A 9 0.54 -10.25 9.16
N LEU A 10 1.78 -10.09 8.65
CA LEU A 10 2.00 -9.94 7.21
C LEU A 10 2.06 -11.29 6.46
N GLU A 11 2.52 -12.37 7.11
CA GLU A 11 2.59 -13.70 6.49
C GLU A 11 1.21 -14.27 6.15
N LYS A 12 0.16 -13.75 6.78
CA LYS A 12 -1.22 -14.19 6.58
C LYS A 12 -1.85 -13.73 5.23
N TYR A 13 -1.19 -12.83 4.49
CA TYR A 13 -1.73 -12.23 3.26
C TYR A 13 -1.06 -12.70 1.97
N ASN A 14 -0.13 -13.65 2.03
CA ASN A 14 0.62 -14.11 0.87
C ASN A 14 -0.27 -14.73 -0.23
N ASP A 15 -1.40 -15.35 0.13
CA ASP A 15 -2.31 -15.99 -0.85
C ASP A 15 -3.13 -14.99 -1.69
N ALA A 16 -3.15 -13.70 -1.34
CA ALA A 16 -3.91 -12.66 -2.07
C ALA A 16 -3.02 -11.68 -2.87
N ALA A 17 -1.71 -11.91 -2.92
CA ALA A 17 -0.79 -10.99 -3.57
C ALA A 17 -0.92 -11.06 -5.11
N MET A 18 -1.41 -9.98 -5.72
CA MET A 18 -1.46 -9.83 -7.18
C MET A 18 -0.30 -8.96 -7.68
N TYR A 19 0.47 -9.48 -8.64
CA TYR A 19 1.44 -8.67 -9.38
C TYR A 19 0.73 -7.60 -10.21
N ARG A 20 1.23 -6.36 -10.13
CA ARG A 20 0.71 -5.21 -10.87
C ARG A 20 1.88 -4.49 -11.54
N ARG A 21 1.66 -4.01 -12.77
CA ARG A 21 2.64 -3.22 -13.50
C ARG A 21 2.62 -1.77 -13.01
N ILE A 22 3.80 -1.21 -12.78
CA ILE A 22 3.98 0.24 -12.55
C ILE A 22 3.72 0.97 -13.87
N GLN A 23 2.90 2.02 -13.82
CA GLN A 23 2.54 2.83 -14.97
C GLN A 23 3.32 4.14 -14.96
N GLY A 24 3.98 4.45 -16.06
CA GLY A 24 4.43 5.82 -16.34
C GLY A 24 3.31 6.60 -16.99
N LEU A 25 3.04 7.81 -16.51
CA LEU A 25 2.18 8.74 -17.21
C LEU A 25 3.04 9.62 -18.11
N VAL A 26 2.60 9.85 -19.35
CA VAL A 26 3.37 10.64 -20.32
C VAL A 26 3.51 12.08 -19.81
N GLY A 27 4.74 12.57 -19.76
CA GLY A 27 5.06 13.94 -19.31
C GLY A 27 5.24 14.09 -17.80
N GLU A 28 4.99 13.02 -17.02
CA GLU A 28 5.16 13.04 -15.56
C GLU A 28 6.57 12.57 -15.17
N GLN A 29 7.13 13.16 -14.10
CA GLN A 29 8.38 12.70 -13.49
C GLN A 29 8.15 11.60 -12.44
N SER A 30 6.92 11.08 -12.35
CA SER A 30 6.50 10.12 -11.34
C SER A 30 5.85 8.89 -11.95
N PHE A 31 5.87 7.81 -11.17
CA PHE A 31 5.18 6.57 -11.52
C PHE A 31 3.87 6.45 -10.74
N SER A 32 2.90 5.79 -11.37
CA SER A 32 1.61 5.45 -10.79
C SER A 32 1.49 3.95 -10.58
N LEU A 33 0.97 3.55 -9.41
CA LEU A 33 0.55 2.18 -9.14
C LEU A 33 -0.97 2.17 -8.95
N VAL A 34 -1.68 1.44 -9.80
CA VAL A 34 -3.14 1.31 -9.69
C VAL A 34 -3.48 0.17 -8.74
N LEU A 35 -4.12 0.53 -7.62
CA LEU A 35 -4.61 -0.43 -6.64
C LEU A 35 -6.03 -0.90 -6.96
N PRO A 36 -6.42 -2.14 -6.61
CA PRO A 36 -7.80 -2.58 -6.71
C PRO A 36 -8.75 -1.65 -5.95
N LYS A 37 -9.90 -1.32 -6.54
CA LYS A 37 -10.93 -0.47 -5.92
C LYS A 37 -11.37 -0.97 -4.54
N GLN A 38 -11.36 -2.29 -4.32
CA GLN A 38 -11.72 -2.89 -3.04
C GLN A 38 -10.82 -2.42 -1.90
N TYR A 39 -9.54 -2.11 -2.16
CA TYR A 39 -8.63 -1.62 -1.10
C TYR A 39 -9.08 -0.25 -0.60
N ALA A 40 -9.51 0.62 -1.53
CA ALA A 40 -10.05 1.92 -1.16
C ALA A 40 -11.36 1.82 -0.37
N ILE A 41 -12.22 0.87 -0.73
CA ILE A 41 -13.47 0.58 0.02
C ILE A 41 -13.14 0.10 1.44
N ASN A 42 -12.21 -0.84 1.57
CA ASN A 42 -11.84 -1.42 2.86
C ASN A 42 -11.14 -0.41 3.78
N LEU A 43 -10.28 0.44 3.22
CA LEU A 43 -9.59 1.52 3.94
C LEU A 43 -10.47 2.78 4.12
N ARG A 44 -11.70 2.78 3.57
CA ARG A 44 -12.61 3.93 3.54
C ARG A 44 -11.93 5.20 3.01
N THR A 45 -11.08 5.04 2.01
CA THR A 45 -10.41 6.16 1.31
C THR A 45 -11.22 6.56 0.07
N GLY A 46 -11.42 7.86 -0.12
CA GLY A 46 -12.06 8.45 -1.30
C GLY A 46 -11.11 9.28 -2.17
N LYS A 47 -11.64 9.79 -3.29
CA LYS A 47 -10.94 10.78 -4.12
C LYS A 47 -10.74 12.06 -3.29
N GLY A 48 -9.49 12.53 -3.23
CA GLY A 48 -9.13 13.75 -2.48
C GLY A 48 -8.66 13.48 -1.05
N ASP A 49 -8.72 12.23 -0.58
CA ASP A 49 -8.20 11.87 0.73
C ASP A 49 -6.66 11.89 0.73
N PHE A 50 -6.11 12.32 1.86
CA PHE A 50 -4.70 12.16 2.15
C PHE A 50 -4.46 10.77 2.78
N VAL A 51 -3.32 10.20 2.42
CA VAL A 51 -2.78 8.97 3.00
C VAL A 51 -1.35 9.25 3.43
N LYS A 52 -0.94 8.63 4.54
CA LYS A 52 0.47 8.59 4.93
C LYS A 52 1.16 7.52 4.11
N VAL A 53 2.30 7.87 3.52
CA VAL A 53 3.12 6.96 2.71
C VAL A 53 4.51 6.88 3.32
N ILE A 54 4.96 5.67 3.64
CA ILE A 54 6.31 5.44 4.16
C ILE A 54 6.97 4.27 3.43
N GLN A 55 8.29 4.34 3.27
CA GLN A 55 9.10 3.22 2.80
C GLN A 55 9.80 2.55 3.98
N VAL A 56 9.64 1.23 4.09
CA VAL A 56 10.33 0.40 5.09
C VAL A 56 11.05 -0.73 4.35
N GLY A 57 12.37 -0.59 4.18
CA GLY A 57 13.18 -1.52 3.39
C GLY A 57 12.70 -1.59 1.93
N ASN A 58 12.27 -2.78 1.51
CA ASN A 58 11.75 -3.04 0.16
C ASN A 58 10.20 -2.94 0.06
N LYS A 59 9.54 -2.37 1.07
CA LYS A 59 8.08 -2.25 1.13
C LYS A 59 7.66 -0.79 1.17
N ILE A 60 6.54 -0.49 0.51
CA ILE A 60 5.81 0.77 0.67
C ILE A 60 4.57 0.45 1.51
N ILE A 61 4.37 1.22 2.57
CA ILE A 61 3.19 1.13 3.44
C ILE A 61 2.35 2.38 3.23
N LEU A 62 1.07 2.16 2.98
CA LEU A 62 0.05 3.19 2.83
C LEU A 62 -0.91 3.08 4.02
N GLU A 63 -1.16 4.19 4.69
CA GLU A 63 -2.05 4.27 5.85
C GLU A 63 -3.04 5.43 5.68
N LYS A 64 -4.31 5.22 6.05
CA LYS A 64 -5.31 6.29 6.06
C LYS A 64 -4.91 7.35 7.09
N ALA A 65 -4.84 8.61 6.68
CA ALA A 65 -4.62 9.75 7.56
C ALA A 65 -5.91 10.22 8.26
#